data_AF-A0A6M8UTQ6-F1
#
_entry.id   AF-A0A6M8UTQ6-F1
#
_cell.length_a   1.000
_cell.length_b   1.000
_cell.length_c   1.000
_cell.angle_alpha   90.00
_cell.angle_beta   90.00
_cell.angle_gamma   90.00
#
_symmetry.space_group_name_H-M   'P 1'
#
loop_
_entity.id
_entity.type
_entity.pdbx_description
1 polymer ?
#
loop_
_entity_poly.entity_id
_entity_poly.type
_entity_poly.pdbx_seq_one_letter_code
_entity_poly.pdbx_strand_id
1 'polypeptide(L)' 'MSLFTHSWLPLIYLYLFGGLFFAFGLYIIYKSGSLNRHKKLHRKWSRVLIFGYIYFLIIHTILILAALYL' A
#
# COMPACT_ATOMS: atom_id res chain seq x y z
N MET A 1 -13.92 24.07 11.54
CA MET A 1 -14.40 23.15 10.48
C MET A 1 -13.37 23.03 9.35
N SER A 2 -12.11 22.71 9.67
CA SER A 2 -11.01 22.57 8.68
C SER A 2 -10.29 21.22 8.77
N LEU A 3 -10.51 20.42 9.82
CA LEU A 3 -9.77 19.17 10.04
C LEU A 3 -10.14 18.08 9.01
N PHE A 4 -11.40 18.04 8.57
CA PHE A 4 -11.94 16.99 7.69
C PHE A 4 -11.49 17.09 6.22
N THR A 5 -11.23 18.31 5.73
CA THR A 5 -10.71 18.51 4.36
C THR A 5 -9.26 18.01 4.24
N HIS A 6 -8.54 17.89 5.36
CA HIS A 6 -7.17 17.38 5.42
C HIS A 6 -7.06 15.89 5.75
N SER A 7 -8.16 15.15 5.96
CA SER A 7 -8.06 13.72 6.31
C SER A 7 -7.77 12.84 5.10
N TRP A 8 -8.30 13.19 3.92
CA TRP A 8 -8.13 12.43 2.68
C TRP A 8 -6.82 12.70 1.96
N LEU A 9 -6.29 13.93 2.05
CA LEU A 9 -5.07 14.34 1.35
C LEU A 9 -3.85 13.48 1.74
N PRO A 10 -3.60 13.19 3.03
CA PRO A 10 -2.51 12.32 3.46
C PRO A 10 -2.69 10.88 3.00
N LEU A 11 -3.92 10.34 3.01
CA LEU A 11 -4.21 8.99 2.50
C LEU A 11 -3.89 8.92 1.00
N ILE A 12 -4.41 9.87 0.21
CA ILE A 12 -4.17 9.92 -1.24
C ILE A 12 -2.67 10.09 -1.51
N TYR A 13 -1.99 10.98 -0.81
CA TYR A 13 -0.55 11.16 -0.98
C TYR A 13 0.23 9.87 -0.67
N LEU A 14 -0.02 9.26 0.49
CA LEU A 14 0.73 8.07 0.91
C LEU A 14 0.47 6.87 0.00
N TYR A 15 -0.79 6.64 -0.41
CA TYR A 15 -1.16 5.44 -1.15
C TYR A 15 -1.21 5.62 -2.68
N LEU A 16 -1.21 6.84 -3.19
CA LEU A 16 -1.08 7.09 -4.63
C LEU A 16 0.41 7.32 -4.95
N PHE A 17 1.03 8.34 -4.35
CA PHE A 17 2.44 8.64 -4.58
C PHE A 17 3.36 7.58 -3.97
N GLY A 18 3.16 7.21 -2.71
CA GLY A 18 3.91 6.09 -2.11
C GLY A 18 3.63 4.75 -2.80
N GLY A 19 2.42 4.58 -3.37
CA GLY A 19 2.07 3.43 -4.21
C GLY A 19 2.90 3.32 -5.49
N LEU A 20 3.20 4.44 -6.14
CA LEU A 20 4.11 4.48 -7.30
C LEU A 20 5.53 4.03 -6.91
N PHE A 21 6.06 4.55 -5.80
CA PHE A 21 7.36 4.13 -5.29
C PHE A 21 7.38 2.65 -4.89
N PHE A 22 6.32 2.17 -4.24
CA PHE A 22 6.17 0.76 -3.89
C PHE A 22 6.12 -0.14 -5.15
N ALA A 23 5.36 0.25 -6.16
CA ALA A 23 5.30 -0.48 -7.44
C ALA A 23 6.65 -0.49 -8.16
N PHE A 24 7.39 0.62 -8.14
CA PHE A 24 8.74 0.69 -8.71
C PHE A 24 9.72 -0.19 -7.94
N GLY A 25 9.66 -0.21 -6.61
CA GLY A 25 10.42 -1.13 -5.77
C GLY A 25 10.10 -2.59 -6.08
N LEU A 26 8.81 -2.93 -6.21
CA LEU A 26 8.37 -4.26 -6.64
C LEU A 26 8.94 -4.62 -8.02
N TYR A 27 8.90 -3.70 -8.99
CA TYR A 27 9.48 -3.91 -10.32
C TYR A 27 10.97 -4.25 -10.24
N ILE A 28 11.75 -3.47 -9.47
CA ILE A 28 13.19 -3.69 -9.31
C ILE A 28 13.47 -5.07 -8.68
N ILE A 29 12.79 -5.44 -7.59
CA ILE A 29 13.06 -6.72 -6.91
C ILE A 29 12.65 -7.94 -7.76
N TYR A 30 11.63 -7.80 -8.62
CA TYR A 30 11.29 -8.83 -9.60
C TYR A 30 12.35 -8.93 -10.68
N LYS A 31 12.82 -7.78 -11.22
CA LYS A 31 13.78 -7.74 -12.32
C LYS A 31 15.19 -8.17 -11.90
N SER A 32 15.60 -7.85 -10.68
CA SER A 32 16.89 -8.29 -10.12
C SER A 32 16.92 -9.78 -9.74
N GLY A 33 15.78 -10.48 -9.82
CA GLY A 33 15.67 -11.88 -9.40
C GLY A 33 15.64 -12.10 -7.88
N SER A 34 15.75 -11.03 -7.09
CA SER A 34 15.64 -11.09 -5.62
C SER A 34 14.31 -11.72 -5.19
N LEU A 35 13.23 -11.40 -5.90
CA LEU A 35 11.91 -11.99 -5.70
C LEU A 35 11.50 -12.85 -6.90
N ASN A 36 12.23 -13.95 -7.12
CA ASN A 36 11.98 -14.87 -8.21
C ASN A 36 10.59 -15.55 -8.16
N ARG A 37 9.74 -15.27 -9.15
CA ARG A 37 8.36 -15.81 -9.26
C ARG A 37 8.29 -17.35 -9.43
N HIS A 38 9.37 -17.99 -9.85
CA HIS A 38 9.43 -19.45 -9.99
C HIS A 38 9.56 -20.17 -8.64
N LYS A 39 10.12 -19.50 -7.61
CA LYS A 39 10.27 -20.09 -6.27
C LYS A 39 8.99 -19.94 -5.45
N LYS A 40 8.48 -21.05 -4.91
CA LYS A 40 7.22 -21.12 -4.13
C LYS A 40 7.24 -20.19 -2.91
N LEU A 41 8.37 -20.12 -2.21
CA LEU A 41 8.58 -19.23 -1.07
C LEU A 41 8.57 -17.74 -1.47
N HIS A 42 9.25 -17.38 -2.56
CA HIS A 42 9.31 -15.99 -3.03
C HIS A 42 7.92 -15.52 -3.48
N ARG A 43 7.10 -16.38 -4.09
CA ARG A 43 5.69 -16.07 -4.38
C ARG A 43 4.87 -15.78 -3.13
N LYS A 44 5.14 -16.47 -2.01
CA LYS A 44 4.49 -16.16 -0.73
C LYS A 44 4.86 -14.75 -0.28
N TRP A 45 6.15 -14.40 -0.34
CA TRP A 45 6.63 -13.05 -0.02
C TRP A 45 6.07 -11.97 -0.95
N SER A 46 5.97 -12.22 -2.26
CA SER A 46 5.28 -11.34 -3.21
C SER A 46 3.85 -11.04 -2.79
N ARG A 47 3.09 -12.07 -2.40
CA ARG A 47 1.72 -11.89 -1.93
C ARG A 47 1.67 -11.14 -0.60
N VAL A 48 2.56 -11.44 0.34
CA VAL A 48 2.63 -10.74 1.63
C VAL A 48 2.92 -9.25 1.45
N LEU A 49 3.81 -8.87 0.54
CA LEU A 49 4.12 -7.47 0.25
C LEU A 49 2.90 -6.73 -0.32
N ILE A 50 2.25 -7.30 -1.34
CA ILE A 50 1.07 -6.70 -1.97
C ILE A 50 -0.10 -6.67 -0.97
N PHE A 51 -0.30 -7.75 -0.24
CA PHE A 51 -1.34 -7.84 0.78
C PHE A 51 -1.12 -6.81 1.89
N GLY A 52 0.10 -6.66 2.41
CA GLY A 52 0.42 -5.69 3.44
C GLY A 52 0.09 -4.26 3.00
N TYR A 53 0.45 -3.91 1.75
CA TYR A 53 0.11 -2.61 1.17
C TYR A 53 -1.40 -2.35 1.14
N ILE A 54 -2.17 -3.29 0.60
CA ILE A 54 -3.63 -3.19 0.49
C ILE A 54 -4.29 -3.21 1.87
N TYR A 55 -3.80 -4.05 2.78
CA TYR A 55 -4.31 -4.18 4.14
C TYR A 55 -4.22 -2.84 4.89
N PHE A 56 -3.05 -2.18 4.84
CA PHE A 56 -2.90 -0.87 5.47
C PHE A 56 -3.76 0.20 4.78
N LEU A 57 -3.86 0.19 3.45
CA LEU A 57 -4.75 1.11 2.71
C LEU A 57 -6.20 1.00 3.20
N ILE A 58 -6.71 -0.23 3.32
CA ILE A 58 -8.07 -0.50 3.79
C ILE A 58 -8.24 -0.02 5.23
N ILE A 59 -7.33 -0.38 6.15
CA ILE A 59 -7.42 0.05 7.55
C ILE A 59 -7.43 1.57 7.66
N HIS A 60 -6.51 2.27 7.01
CA HIS A 60 -6.46 3.73 7.08
C HIS A 60 -7.72 4.36 6.49
N THR A 61 -8.25 3.79 5.40
CA THR A 61 -9.52 4.25 4.82
C THR A 61 -10.68 4.06 5.79
N ILE A 62 -10.79 2.88 6.42
CA ILE A 62 -11.82 2.59 7.43
C ILE A 62 -11.70 3.55 8.61
N LEU A 63 -10.49 3.83 9.10
CA LEU A 63 -10.27 4.76 10.21
C LEU A 63 -10.65 6.19 9.85
N ILE A 64 -10.38 6.64 8.63
CA ILE A 64 -10.82 7.95 8.14
C ILE A 64 -12.35 8.00 8.05
N LEU A 65 -12.99 6.96 7.51
CA LEU A 65 -14.45 6.87 7.45
C LEU A 65 -15.06 6.86 8.86
N ALA A 66 -14.49 6.10 9.80
CA ALA A 66 -14.92 6.10 11.19
C ALA A 66 -14.79 7.51 11.79
N ALA A 67 -13.65 8.18 11.61
CA ALA A 67 -13.47 9.54 12.11
C ALA A 67 -14.42 10.58 11.49
N LEU A 68 -14.91 10.35 10.27
CA LEU A 68 -15.82 11.25 9.56
C LEU A 68 -17.30 11.02 9.91
N TYR A 69 -17.69 9.80 10.23
CA TYR A 69 -19.09 9.37 10.28
C TYR A 69 -19.52 8.72 11.61
N LEU A 70 -18.59 8.43 12.51
CA LEU A 70 -18.83 7.87 13.85
C LEU A 70 -18.44 8.91 14.92
#